data_AF-A0A7V7XFR6-F1
#
_entry.id   AF-A0A7V7XFR6-F1
#
_cell.length_a   1.000
_cell.length_b   1.000
_cell.length_c   1.000
_cell.angle_alpha   90.00
_cell.angle_beta   90.00
_cell.angle_gamma   90.00
#
_symmetry.space_group_name_H-M   'P 1'
#
loop_
_entity.id
_entity.type
_entity.pdbx_description
1 polymer ?
#
loop_
_entity_poly.entity_id
_entity_poly.type
_entity_poly.pdbx_seq_one_letter_code
_entity_poly.pdbx_strand_id
1 'polypeptide(L)'
;MTNQPEAGSTDDPEGVGPFFLLGILAFIAVGGYIITYALNGAAMDRYATGFIMTRCPVCGEGHLNIEERPYRSLGIPRVRRTVRCDSCRSVLREVGRRRWRYAVDPNANTEMYQQLNGRQMTEAELLNLAPPDEDETPHYIEDSD
;
A
#
# COMPACT_ATOMS: atom_id res chain seq x y z
N MET A 1 2.56 32.86 73.50
CA MET A 1 2.95 31.46 73.26
C MET A 1 2.57 31.09 71.84
N THR A 2 3.63 30.94 71.05
CA THR A 2 3.86 30.28 69.76
C THR A 2 2.68 29.68 68.96
N ASN A 3 2.55 30.18 67.73
CA ASN A 3 1.93 29.54 66.57
C ASN A 3 2.65 28.24 66.19
N GLN A 4 1.91 27.23 65.74
CA GLN A 4 2.48 26.07 65.03
C GLN A 4 1.68 25.85 63.73
N PRO A 5 2.28 26.12 62.55
CA PRO A 5 1.64 25.83 61.27
C PRO A 5 1.70 24.33 61.00
N GLU A 6 0.56 23.77 60.59
CA GLU A 6 0.43 22.41 60.09
C GLU A 6 1.31 22.27 58.84
N ALA A 7 2.26 21.35 58.91
CA ALA A 7 3.16 21.04 57.81
C ALA A 7 2.34 20.54 56.62
N GLY A 8 2.30 21.34 55.55
CA GLY A 8 1.86 20.85 54.25
C GLY A 8 2.76 19.70 53.83
N SER A 9 2.19 18.49 53.79
CA SER A 9 2.75 17.36 53.06
C SER A 9 2.89 17.79 51.60
N THR A 10 4.10 18.22 51.24
CA THR A 10 4.49 18.35 49.86
C THR A 10 4.75 16.93 49.40
N ASP A 11 3.73 16.30 48.82
CA ASP A 11 3.90 15.10 48.02
C ASP A 11 4.77 15.52 46.83
N ASP A 12 6.09 15.49 47.03
CA ASP A 12 7.08 15.57 45.96
C ASP A 12 6.75 14.45 44.97
N PRO A 13 6.42 14.77 43.70
CA PRO A 13 6.28 13.72 42.71
C PRO A 13 7.67 13.12 42.52
N GLU A 14 7.92 11.98 43.18
CA GLU A 14 9.14 11.20 43.09
C GLU A 14 9.58 11.17 41.63
N GLY A 15 10.66 11.91 41.35
CA GLY A 15 11.12 12.16 40.00
C GLY A 15 11.33 10.84 39.30
N VAL A 16 10.55 10.59 38.25
CA VAL A 16 10.64 9.39 37.43
C VAL A 16 12.11 9.21 37.05
N GLY A 17 12.76 8.21 37.68
CA GLY A 17 14.19 8.03 37.52
C GLY A 17 14.56 7.89 36.04
N PRO A 18 15.73 8.37 35.61
CA PRO A 18 16.12 8.38 34.19
C PRO A 18 16.05 6.98 33.55
N PHE A 19 16.20 5.92 34.34
CA PHE A 19 16.03 4.53 33.91
C PHE A 19 14.59 4.16 33.54
N PHE A 20 13.58 4.69 34.25
CA PHE A 20 12.17 4.49 33.91
C PHE A 20 11.82 5.19 32.59
N LEU A 21 12.32 6.41 32.38
CA LEU A 21 12.15 7.12 31.12
C LEU A 21 12.80 6.39 29.94
N LEU A 22 14.01 5.84 30.14
CA LEU A 22 14.69 4.99 29.16
C LEU A 22 13.90 3.71 28.85
N GLY A 23 13.34 3.06 29.87
CA GLY A 23 12.50 1.88 29.71
C GLY A 23 11.24 2.17 28.89
N ILE A 24 10.55 3.27 29.19
CA ILE A 24 9.35 3.69 28.45
C ILE A 24 9.71 4.02 27.00
N LEU A 25 10.81 4.75 26.76
CA LEU A 25 11.26 5.10 25.41
C LEU A 25 11.58 3.83 24.59
N ALA A 26 12.31 2.88 25.16
CA ALA A 26 12.63 1.62 24.52
C ALA A 26 11.36 0.80 24.21
N PHE A 27 10.41 0.77 25.15
CA PHE A 27 9.13 0.09 24.97
C PHE A 27 8.30 0.72 23.85
N ILE A 28 8.23 2.06 23.79
CA ILE A 28 7.55 2.78 22.70
C ILE A 28 8.22 2.51 21.36
N ALA A 29 9.55 2.49 21.31
CA ALA A 29 10.29 2.19 20.08
C ALA A 29 10.02 0.77 19.57
N VAL A 30 10.08 -0.24 20.46
CA VAL A 30 9.81 -1.64 20.10
C VAL A 30 8.33 -1.85 19.76
N GLY A 31 7.42 -1.32 20.58
CA GLY A 31 5.97 -1.41 20.33
C GLY A 31 5.57 -0.71 19.03
N GLY A 32 6.09 0.49 18.79
CA GLY A 32 5.90 1.21 17.54
C GLY A 32 6.44 0.46 16.33
N TYR A 33 7.60 -0.20 16.46
CA TYR A 33 8.15 -1.06 15.42
C TYR A 33 7.24 -2.27 15.13
N ILE A 34 6.75 -2.96 16.17
CA ILE A 34 5.86 -4.12 16.00
C ILE A 34 4.54 -3.71 15.33
N ILE A 35 3.92 -2.61 15.79
CA ILE A 35 2.67 -2.10 15.21
C ILE A 35 2.87 -1.71 13.74
N THR A 36 3.93 -0.98 13.42
CA THR A 36 4.22 -0.60 12.03
C THR A 36 4.52 -1.82 11.16
N TYR A 37 5.22 -2.82 11.69
CA TYR A 37 5.46 -4.08 10.99
C TYR A 37 4.16 -4.81 10.66
N ALA A 38 3.26 -4.97 11.64
CA ALA A 38 1.97 -5.64 11.45
C ALA A 38 1.06 -4.91 10.45
N LEU A 39 0.96 -3.57 10.56
CA LEU A 39 0.17 -2.75 9.65
C LEU A 39 0.70 -2.78 8.21
N ASN A 40 2.02 -2.85 8.03
CA ASN A 40 2.63 -2.94 6.71
C ASN A 40 2.55 -4.37 6.13
N GLY A 41 2.56 -5.41 6.96
CA GLY A 41 2.38 -6.80 6.54
C GLY A 41 1.05 -7.04 5.82
N ALA A 42 -0.05 -6.55 6.39
CA ALA A 42 -1.38 -6.64 5.76
C ALA A 42 -1.47 -5.88 4.41
N ALA A 43 -0.61 -4.88 4.19
CA ALA A 43 -0.53 -4.18 2.91
C ALA A 43 0.26 -4.97 1.86
N MET A 44 1.09 -5.94 2.26
CA MET A 44 1.83 -6.81 1.34
C MET A 44 0.89 -7.83 0.67
N ASP A 45 -0.06 -8.38 1.41
CA ASP A 45 -0.94 -9.46 0.94
C ASP A 45 -2.00 -9.03 -0.08
N ARG A 46 -2.32 -7.73 -0.17
CA ARG A 46 -3.46 -7.23 -0.98
C ARG A 46 -3.35 -7.55 -2.48
N TYR A 47 -2.13 -7.68 -3.01
CA TYR A 47 -1.90 -8.03 -4.42
C TYR A 47 -1.20 -9.39 -4.58
N ALA A 48 -1.18 -10.22 -3.53
CA ALA A 48 -0.57 -11.54 -3.57
C ALA A 48 -1.33 -12.49 -4.52
N THR A 49 -2.63 -12.29 -4.69
CA THR A 49 -3.49 -13.01 -5.65
C THR A 49 -3.40 -12.49 -7.08
N GLY A 50 -2.71 -11.37 -7.32
CA GLY A 50 -2.60 -10.74 -8.64
C GLY A 50 -2.95 -9.26 -8.64
N PHE A 51 -2.80 -8.64 -9.81
CA PHE A 51 -3.22 -7.26 -10.02
C PHE A 51 -4.72 -7.20 -10.31
N ILE A 52 -5.36 -6.06 -10.00
CA ILE A 52 -6.82 -5.91 -10.09
C ILE A 52 -7.40 -6.03 -11.51
N MET A 53 -6.54 -5.91 -12.52
CA MET A 53 -6.88 -6.07 -13.94
C MET A 53 -5.94 -7.10 -14.55
N THR A 54 -6.53 -8.05 -15.27
CA THR A 54 -5.80 -9.19 -15.86
C THR A 54 -5.31 -8.87 -17.27
N ARG A 55 -6.13 -8.16 -18.06
CA ARG A 55 -5.82 -7.74 -19.42
C ARG A 55 -5.34 -6.30 -19.49
N CYS A 56 -4.43 -6.06 -20.43
CA CYS A 56 -3.89 -4.73 -20.68
C CYS A 56 -4.87 -3.89 -21.51
N PRO A 57 -5.30 -2.72 -21.01
CA PRO A 57 -6.24 -1.87 -21.74
C PRO A 57 -5.63 -1.15 -22.95
N VAL A 58 -4.29 -1.15 -23.07
CA VAL A 58 -3.57 -0.49 -24.17
C VAL A 58 -3.61 -1.35 -25.43
N CYS A 59 -3.38 -2.65 -25.31
CA CYS A 59 -3.33 -3.57 -26.45
C CYS A 59 -4.50 -4.56 -26.51
N GLY A 60 -5.32 -4.67 -25.45
CA GLY A 60 -6.47 -5.58 -25.38
C GLY A 60 -6.13 -7.06 -25.16
N GLU A 61 -4.95 -7.51 -25.61
CA GLU A 61 -4.61 -8.95 -25.65
C GLU A 61 -3.60 -9.38 -24.58
N GLY A 62 -2.67 -8.51 -24.18
CA GLY A 62 -1.59 -8.86 -23.26
C GLY A 62 -2.02 -8.95 -21.80
N HIS A 63 -1.30 -9.77 -21.02
CA HIS A 63 -1.53 -9.95 -19.60
C HIS A 63 -0.67 -9.02 -18.74
N LEU A 64 -1.25 -8.54 -17.65
CA LEU A 64 -0.60 -7.66 -16.70
C LEU A 64 0.07 -8.47 -15.59
N ASN A 65 1.40 -8.46 -15.58
CA ASN A 65 2.20 -9.18 -14.60
C ASN A 65 2.73 -8.22 -13.54
N ILE A 66 2.53 -8.57 -12.26
CA ILE A 66 2.99 -7.76 -11.13
C ILE A 66 4.39 -8.20 -10.69
N GLU A 67 5.32 -7.24 -10.63
CA GLU A 67 6.67 -7.40 -10.12
C GLU A 67 6.77 -6.65 -8.79
N GLU A 68 6.99 -7.40 -7.71
CA GLU A 68 7.17 -6.83 -6.37
C GLU A 68 8.66 -6.68 -6.05
N ARG A 69 9.08 -5.47 -5.72
CA ARG A 69 10.45 -5.20 -5.26
C ARG A 69 10.41 -4.73 -3.81
N PRO A 70 10.76 -5.59 -2.84
CA PRO A 70 10.89 -5.18 -1.45
C PRO A 70 12.09 -4.23 -1.31
N TYR A 71 11.88 -3.13 -0.58
CA TYR A 71 12.93 -2.19 -0.20
C TYR A 71 12.74 -1.76 1.25
N ARG A 72 13.80 -1.24 1.87
CA ARG A 72 13.74 -0.72 3.24
C ARG A 72 13.95 0.77 3.21
N SER A 73 13.05 1.53 3.81
CA SER A 73 13.20 2.97 4.01
C SER A 73 13.16 3.26 5.51
N LEU A 74 14.25 3.81 6.05
CA LEU A 74 14.40 4.10 7.48
C LEU A 74 14.08 2.88 8.39
N GLY A 75 14.51 1.68 7.99
CA GLY A 75 14.27 0.43 8.73
C GLY A 75 12.86 -0.16 8.58
N ILE A 76 11.93 0.56 7.97
CA ILE A 76 10.56 0.09 7.72
C ILE A 76 10.54 -0.70 6.39
N PRO A 77 10.08 -1.96 6.38
CA PRO A 77 9.91 -2.72 5.14
C PRO A 77 8.81 -2.06 4.31
N ARG A 78 9.11 -1.78 3.05
CA ARG A 78 8.16 -1.30 2.05
C ARG A 78 8.26 -2.15 0.80
N VAL A 79 7.16 -2.29 0.09
CA VAL A 79 7.14 -2.93 -1.22
C VAL A 79 6.90 -1.85 -2.25
N ARG A 80 7.66 -1.88 -3.34
CA ARG A 80 7.37 -1.09 -4.52
C ARG A 80 6.92 -2.04 -5.61
N ARG A 81 5.71 -1.85 -6.11
CA ARG A 81 5.13 -2.70 -7.14
C ARG A 81 5.24 -2.06 -8.50
N THR A 82 5.50 -2.89 -9.50
CA THR A 82 5.49 -2.49 -10.90
C THR A 82 4.70 -3.52 -11.68
N VAL A 83 3.67 -3.09 -12.38
CA VAL A 83 2.89 -3.98 -13.26
C VAL A 83 3.36 -3.75 -14.69
N ARG A 84 3.58 -4.82 -15.44
CA ARG A 84 4.02 -4.75 -16.84
C ARG A 84 3.12 -5.62 -17.71
N CYS A 85 2.77 -5.10 -18.88
CA CYS A 85 2.18 -5.90 -19.94
C CYS A 85 3.28 -6.73 -20.62
N ASP A 86 3.00 -8.01 -20.87
CA ASP A 86 3.88 -8.93 -21.59
C ASP A 86 3.94 -8.66 -23.10
N SER A 87 2.84 -8.19 -23.69
CA SER A 87 2.70 -7.93 -25.13
C SER A 87 3.21 -6.55 -25.53
N CYS A 88 2.60 -5.48 -24.99
CA CYS A 88 2.86 -4.11 -25.45
C CYS A 88 3.87 -3.33 -24.60
N ARG A 89 4.49 -3.96 -23.60
CA ARG A 89 5.49 -3.36 -22.70
C ARG A 89 5.03 -2.11 -21.94
N SER A 90 3.73 -1.85 -21.89
CA SER A 90 3.17 -0.80 -21.03
C SER A 90 3.44 -1.14 -19.55
N VAL A 91 3.67 -0.11 -18.74
CA VAL A 91 4.10 -0.27 -17.34
C VAL A 91 3.29 0.63 -16.41
N LEU A 92 2.76 0.08 -15.32
CA LEU A 92 2.25 0.86 -14.20
C LEU A 92 3.23 0.81 -13.03
N ARG A 93 3.69 1.97 -12.58
CA ARG A 93 4.61 2.08 -11.44
C ARG A 93 3.88 2.59 -10.22
N GLU A 94 3.95 1.87 -9.11
CA GLU A 94 3.40 2.36 -7.85
C GLU A 94 4.18 3.61 -7.40
N VAL A 95 3.46 4.70 -7.15
CA VAL A 95 3.99 5.98 -6.67
C VAL A 95 3.49 6.33 -5.27
N GLY A 96 2.46 5.64 -4.77
CA GLY A 96 1.93 5.84 -3.43
C GLY A 96 0.84 4.82 -3.10
N ARG A 97 0.14 5.02 -1.98
CA ARG A 97 -0.94 4.12 -1.54
C ARG A 97 -2.05 4.07 -2.61
N ARG A 98 -2.18 2.93 -3.30
CA ARG A 98 -3.17 2.71 -4.38
C ARG A 98 -3.08 3.74 -5.51
N ARG A 99 -1.89 4.31 -5.72
CA ARG A 99 -1.64 5.29 -6.77
C ARG A 99 -0.56 4.77 -7.70
N TRP A 100 -0.87 4.81 -8.98
CA TRP A 100 -0.07 4.21 -10.03
C TRP A 100 0.22 5.25 -11.09
N ARG A 101 1.47 5.32 -11.53
CA ARG A 101 1.86 6.14 -12.67
C ARG A 101 1.93 5.26 -13.90
N TYR A 102 1.13 5.59 -14.90
CA TYR A 102 1.08 4.82 -16.14
C TYR A 102 2.18 5.29 -17.10
N ALA A 103 2.96 4.37 -17.66
CA ALA A 103 3.80 4.55 -18.83
C ALA A 103 3.26 3.68 -19.96
N VAL A 104 2.69 4.30 -20.98
CA VAL A 104 2.12 3.62 -22.15
C VAL A 104 3.19 3.56 -23.25
N ASP A 105 3.22 2.48 -24.04
CA ASP A 105 4.07 2.42 -25.23
C ASP A 105 3.36 3.13 -26.40
N PRO A 106 3.95 4.18 -26.99
CA PRO A 106 3.32 4.93 -28.09
C PRO A 106 3.11 4.10 -29.36
N ASN A 107 3.88 3.01 -29.55
CA ASN A 107 3.75 2.14 -30.71
C ASN A 107 2.53 1.23 -30.63
N ALA A 108 2.07 0.93 -29.41
CA ALA A 108 0.91 0.09 -29.18
C ALA A 108 -0.40 0.88 -29.32
N ASN A 109 -0.46 2.07 -28.73
CA ASN A 109 -1.62 2.96 -28.87
C ASN A 109 -1.20 4.42 -28.66
N THR A 110 -1.05 5.16 -29.76
CA THR A 110 -0.61 6.57 -29.72
C THR A 110 -1.65 7.49 -29.06
N GLU A 111 -2.93 7.20 -29.19
CA GLU A 111 -3.99 8.00 -28.57
C GLU A 111 -3.96 7.87 -27.04
N MET A 112 -3.94 6.64 -26.53
CA MET A 112 -3.82 6.40 -25.08
C MET A 112 -2.49 6.91 -24.53
N TYR A 113 -1.41 6.84 -25.30
CA TYR A 113 -0.13 7.43 -24.92
C TYR A 113 -0.28 8.93 -24.61
N GLN A 114 -0.92 9.70 -25.49
CA GLN A 114 -1.08 11.14 -25.27
C GLN A 114 -1.96 11.46 -24.05
N GLN A 115 -2.95 10.61 -23.78
CA GLN A 115 -3.91 10.85 -22.70
C GLN A 115 -3.43 10.39 -21.33
N LEU A 116 -2.74 9.24 -21.26
CA LEU A 116 -2.47 8.53 -20.00
C LEU A 116 -0.99 8.47 -19.63
N ASN A 117 -0.06 8.66 -20.58
CA ASN A 117 1.36 8.54 -20.28
C ASN A 117 1.80 9.57 -19.23
N GLY A 118 2.46 9.08 -18.19
CA GLY A 118 2.92 9.88 -17.06
C GLY A 118 1.83 10.32 -16.08
N ARG A 119 0.55 10.05 -16.34
CA ARG A 119 -0.54 10.37 -15.39
C ARG A 119 -0.51 9.44 -14.19
N GLN A 120 -0.91 10.00 -13.05
CA GLN A 120 -1.13 9.24 -11.83
C GLN A 120 -2.62 8.90 -11.75
N MET A 121 -2.91 7.62 -11.57
CA MET A 121 -4.25 7.09 -11.52
C MET A 121 -4.44 6.30 -10.23
N THR A 122 -5.65 6.35 -9.71
CA THR A 122 -6.12 5.53 -8.62
C THR A 122 -6.52 4.16 -9.15
N GLU A 123 -6.58 3.18 -8.25
CA GLU A 123 -7.04 1.84 -8.57
C GLU A 123 -8.46 1.80 -9.17
N ALA A 124 -9.37 2.66 -8.71
CA ALA A 124 -10.72 2.78 -9.25
C ALA A 124 -10.73 3.32 -10.69
N GLU A 125 -9.88 4.30 -11.00
CA GLU A 125 -9.75 4.82 -12.36
C GLU A 125 -9.12 3.78 -13.30
N LEU A 126 -8.21 2.95 -12.79
CA LEU A 126 -7.64 1.84 -13.54
C LEU A 126 -8.71 0.79 -13.86
N LEU A 127 -9.55 0.40 -12.90
CA LEU A 127 -10.67 -0.51 -13.15
C LEU A 127 -11.58 -0.04 -14.29
N ASN A 128 -11.88 1.26 -14.36
CA ASN A 128 -12.70 1.81 -15.43
C ASN A 128 -12.04 1.75 -16.82
N LEU A 129 -10.72 1.58 -16.87
CA LEU A 129 -9.99 1.38 -18.12
C LEU A 129 -9.90 -0.10 -18.50
N ALA A 130 -10.13 -1.03 -17.56
CA ALA A 130 -10.01 -2.45 -17.83
C ALA A 130 -11.03 -2.84 -18.91
N PRO A 131 -10.61 -3.59 -19.95
CA PRO A 131 -11.56 -4.21 -20.85
C PRO A 131 -12.45 -5.18 -20.05
N PRO A 132 -13.72 -5.38 -20.44
CA PRO A 132 -14.58 -6.34 -19.78
C PRO A 132 -13.90 -7.71 -19.76
N ASP A 133 -13.81 -8.32 -18.58
CA ASP A 133 -13.30 -9.67 -18.44
C ASP A 133 -14.30 -10.62 -19.13
N GLU A 134 -13.96 -11.13 -20.31
CA GLU A 134 -14.83 -12.08 -21.04
C GLU A 134 -14.92 -13.45 -20.35
N ASP A 135 -14.16 -13.67 -19.27
CA ASP A 135 -14.15 -14.92 -18.51
C ASP A 135 -15.35 -15.03 -17.54
N GLU A 136 -16.18 -14.00 -17.41
CA GLU A 136 -17.51 -14.13 -16.80
C GLU A 136 -18.52 -14.62 -17.86
N THR A 137 -18.26 -15.80 -18.45
CA THR A 137 -19.35 -16.57 -19.04
C THR A 137 -20.34 -16.90 -17.93
N PRO A 138 -21.60 -16.40 -17.97
CA PRO A 138 -22.59 -16.77 -16.97
C PRO A 138 -22.80 -18.28 -17.08
N HIS A 139 -22.32 -19.03 -16.09
CA HIS A 139 -22.69 -20.43 -15.92
C HIS A 139 -24.19 -20.46 -15.61
N TYR A 140 -25.00 -20.74 -16.63
CA TYR A 140 -26.39 -21.12 -16.41
C TYR A 140 -26.36 -22.42 -15.62
N ILE A 141 -26.88 -22.40 -14.39
CA ILE A 141 -27.27 -23.62 -13.70
C ILE A 141 -28.42 -24.19 -14.53
N GLU A 142 -28.17 -25.25 -15.29
CA GLU A 142 -29.26 -26.03 -15.89
C GLU A 142 -29.99 -26.73 -14.73
N ASP A 143 -31.00 -26.06 -14.19
CA ASP A 143 -31.99 -26.69 -13.31
C ASP A 143 -32.64 -27.82 -14.12
N SER A 144 -32.26 -29.06 -13.77
CA SER A 144 -32.77 -30.27 -14.40
C SER A 144 -34.12 -30.62 -13.78
N ASP A 145 -35.20 -30.57 -14.58
CA ASP A 145 -36.56 -31.05 -14.24
C ASP A 145 -36.59 -32.54 -13.86
#